data_AF-A0A2G6R0M7-F1
#
_entry.id   AF-A0A2G6R0M7-F1
#
_cell.length_a   1.000
_cell.length_b   1.000
_cell.length_c   1.000
_cell.angle_alpha   90.00
_cell.angle_beta   90.00
_cell.angle_gamma   90.00
#
_symmetry.space_group_name_H-M   'P 1'
#
loop_
_entity.id
_entity.type
_entity.pdbx_description
1 polymer ?
#
loop_
_entity_poly.entity_id
_entity_poly.type
_entity_poly.pdbx_seq_one_letter_code
_entity_poly.pdbx_strand_id
1 'polypeptide(L)'
;MTDYLTPDDLHLTGGRLPKYTSLVVLATSLLAVSALLAIFNNLHLGLVALFGAPLFLGLIFIISRVSEGTRRAKDRLVRYLVVGFFLLAITPLVSLVWSVASQGIARLDGNFF
;
A
#
# COMPACT_ATOMS: atom_id res chain seq x y z
N MET A 1 -7.15 16.48 51.64
CA MET A 1 -7.25 15.18 50.95
C MET A 1 -7.78 15.43 49.54
N THR A 2 -6.98 16.09 48.71
CA THR A 2 -7.25 16.31 47.29
C THR A 2 -5.87 16.31 46.64
N ASP A 3 -5.52 15.16 46.10
CA ASP A 3 -4.30 14.93 45.35
C ASP A 3 -4.46 15.61 44.00
N TYR A 4 -3.84 16.78 43.84
CA TYR A 4 -3.91 17.56 42.61
C TYR A 4 -2.83 17.04 41.67
N LEU A 5 -3.27 16.20 40.72
CA LEU A 5 -2.72 16.06 39.37
C LEU A 5 -1.19 16.09 39.28
N THR A 6 -0.56 14.92 39.28
CA THR A 6 0.64 14.70 38.47
C THR A 6 0.20 14.50 37.02
N PRO A 7 0.36 15.49 36.11
CA PRO A 7 0.17 15.30 34.67
C PRO A 7 1.22 14.39 34.01
N ASP A 8 1.95 13.58 34.80
CA ASP A 8 2.89 12.57 34.33
C ASP A 8 2.26 11.17 34.23
N ASP A 9 1.05 10.96 34.78
CA ASP A 9 0.37 9.66 34.78
C ASP A 9 -0.50 9.38 33.53
N LEU A 10 -0.53 10.32 32.58
CA LEU A 10 -1.20 10.15 31.28
C LEU A 10 -0.23 9.59 30.22
N HIS A 11 0.48 8.51 30.54
CA HIS A 11 1.12 7.64 29.55
C HIS A 11 0.08 6.83 28.75
N LEU A 12 -0.89 7.50 28.12
CA LEU A 12 -1.85 6.91 27.18
C LEU A 12 -1.29 6.81 25.74
N THR A 13 0.02 7.03 25.58
CA THR A 13 0.76 6.89 24.32
C THR A 13 1.51 5.54 24.23
N GLY A 14 1.34 4.65 25.20
CA GLY A 14 1.91 3.29 25.15
C GLY A 14 1.15 2.39 24.18
N GLY A 15 1.74 2.08 23.02
CA GLY A 15 1.24 1.02 22.14
C GLY A 15 0.54 1.46 20.84
N ARG A 16 0.85 2.65 20.31
CA ARG A 16 0.45 3.01 18.94
C ARG A 16 1.66 2.93 18.02
N LEU A 17 1.56 2.15 16.95
CA LEU A 17 2.61 2.16 15.93
C LEU A 17 2.74 3.57 15.35
N PRO A 18 3.98 4.07 15.17
CA PRO A 18 4.20 5.28 14.42
C PRO A 18 3.66 5.13 13.00
N LYS A 19 3.01 6.18 12.48
CA LYS A 19 2.36 6.17 11.15
C LYS A 19 3.34 5.80 10.03
N TYR A 20 4.63 6.07 10.24
CA TYR A 20 5.72 5.74 9.31
C TYR A 20 5.99 4.25 9.17
N THR A 21 5.61 3.40 10.14
CA THR A 21 5.88 1.96 10.06
C THR A 21 5.26 1.34 8.81
N SER A 22 4.06 1.77 8.40
CA SER A 22 3.47 1.29 7.15
C SER A 22 4.31 1.63 5.93
N LEU A 23 4.91 2.82 5.88
CA LEU A 23 5.66 3.27 4.71
C LEU A 23 7.03 2.59 4.68
N VAL A 24 7.68 2.46 5.84
CA VAL A 24 8.94 1.73 5.98
C VAL A 24 8.77 0.27 5.59
N VAL A 25 7.74 -0.42 6.09
CA VAL A 25 7.47 -1.83 5.78
C VAL A 25 7.14 -2.03 4.30
N LEU A 26 6.47 -1.06 3.67
CA LEU A 26 6.21 -1.08 2.23
C LEU A 26 7.51 -0.93 1.43
N ALA A 27 8.35 0.03 1.80
CA ALA A 27 9.62 0.29 1.13
C ALA A 27 10.59 -0.90 1.27
N THR A 28 10.74 -1.45 2.48
CA THR A 28 11.62 -2.60 2.72
C THR A 28 11.12 -3.85 2.02
N SER A 29 9.80 -4.07 2.00
CA SER A 29 9.17 -5.16 1.25
C SER A 29 9.53 -5.10 -0.25
N LEU A 30 9.29 -3.95 -0.88
CA LEU A 30 9.55 -3.77 -2.30
C LEU A 30 11.04 -3.92 -2.62
N LEU A 31 11.91 -3.29 -1.81
CA LEU A 31 13.36 -3.40 -1.97
C LEU A 31 13.85 -4.85 -1.83
N ALA A 32 13.32 -5.62 -0.87
CA ALA A 32 13.71 -7.01 -0.69
C ALA A 32 13.34 -7.87 -1.91
N VAL A 33 12.13 -7.72 -2.45
CA VAL A 33 11.69 -8.44 -3.64
C VAL A 33 12.45 -7.99 -4.89
N SER A 34 12.67 -6.68 -5.06
CA SER A 34 13.49 -6.15 -6.16
C SER A 34 14.92 -6.71 -6.11
N ALA A 35 15.56 -6.71 -4.95
CA ALA A 35 16.89 -7.27 -4.79
C ALA A 35 16.92 -8.77 -5.12
N LEU A 36 15.91 -9.53 -4.68
CA LEU A 36 15.80 -10.94 -4.99
C LEU A 36 15.67 -11.20 -6.49
N LEU A 37 14.78 -10.49 -7.19
CA LEU A 37 14.59 -10.64 -8.64
C LEU A 37 15.81 -10.16 -9.46
N ALA A 38 16.56 -9.17 -8.95
CA ALA A 38 17.80 -8.71 -9.55
C ALA A 38 18.86 -9.81 -9.62
N ILE A 39 18.97 -10.62 -8.56
CA ILE A 39 19.92 -11.75 -8.51
C ILE A 39 19.62 -12.77 -9.61
N PHE A 40 18.34 -12.98 -9.94
CA PHE A 40 17.91 -13.88 -11.01
C PHE A 40 17.86 -13.23 -12.39
N ASN A 41 18.33 -11.99 -12.55
CA ASN A 41 18.26 -11.21 -13.79
C ASN A 41 16.83 -11.10 -14.39
N ASN A 42 15.81 -11.12 -13.54
CA ASN A 42 14.39 -11.12 -13.92
C ASN A 42 13.65 -9.90 -13.34
N LEU A 43 14.25 -8.71 -13.50
CA LEU A 43 13.70 -7.46 -12.97
C LEU A 43 12.53 -6.95 -13.83
N HIS A 44 11.33 -7.39 -13.49
CA HIS A 44 10.08 -6.87 -14.05
C HIS A 44 9.26 -6.16 -12.97
N LEU A 45 8.86 -4.91 -13.24
CA LEU A 45 8.03 -4.12 -12.33
C LEU A 45 6.74 -4.85 -11.93
N GLY A 46 6.13 -5.57 -12.88
CA GLY A 46 4.93 -6.39 -12.62
C GLY A 46 5.19 -7.52 -11.62
N LEU A 47 6.33 -8.21 -11.72
CA LEU A 47 6.68 -9.28 -10.77
C LEU A 47 7.05 -8.72 -9.40
N VAL A 48 7.78 -7.60 -9.35
CA VAL A 48 8.09 -6.90 -8.10
C VAL A 48 6.80 -6.50 -7.38
N ALA A 49 5.83 -5.94 -8.10
CA ALA A 49 4.53 -5.61 -7.51
C ALA A 49 3.76 -6.86 -7.07
N LEU A 50 3.75 -7.91 -7.89
CA LEU A 50 3.03 -9.16 -7.64
C LEU A 50 3.52 -9.88 -6.38
N PHE A 51 4.83 -9.93 -6.15
CA PHE A 51 5.42 -10.58 -4.97
C PHE A 51 5.59 -9.62 -3.78
N GLY A 52 5.89 -8.35 -4.03
CA GLY A 52 6.10 -7.34 -2.99
C GLY A 52 4.81 -6.90 -2.29
N ALA A 53 3.69 -6.80 -3.00
CA ALA A 53 2.41 -6.44 -2.40
C ALA A 53 1.92 -7.45 -1.33
N PRO A 54 1.87 -8.77 -1.58
CA PRO A 54 1.49 -9.75 -0.56
C PRO A 54 2.50 -9.85 0.57
N LEU A 55 3.80 -9.71 0.28
CA LEU A 55 4.85 -9.66 1.31
C LEU A 55 4.61 -8.48 2.27
N PHE A 56 4.34 -7.29 1.73
CA PHE A 56 3.99 -6.10 2.51
C PHE A 56 2.75 -6.33 3.37
N LEU A 57 1.67 -6.88 2.79
CA LEU A 57 0.43 -7.18 3.51
C LEU A 57 0.65 -8.15 4.67
N GLY A 58 1.45 -9.19 4.46
CA GLY A 58 1.81 -10.15 5.50
C GLY A 58 2.57 -9.49 6.64
N LEU A 59 3.64 -8.73 6.34
CA LEU A 59 4.45 -8.05 7.36
C LEU A 59 3.64 -7.03 8.15
N ILE A 60 2.89 -6.15 7.48
CA ILE A 60 2.14 -5.09 8.16
C ILE A 60 1.04 -5.67 9.06
N PHE A 61 0.45 -6.81 8.67
CA PHE A 61 -0.50 -7.54 9.49
C PHE A 61 0.17 -8.13 10.72
N ILE A 62 1.28 -8.86 10.57
CA ILE A 62 2.00 -9.47 11.70
C ILE A 62 2.44 -8.40 12.70
N ILE A 63 3.06 -7.32 12.21
CA ILE A 63 3.52 -6.22 13.06
C ILE A 63 2.33 -5.58 13.79
N SER A 64 1.24 -5.28 13.09
CA SER A 64 0.05 -4.67 13.71
C SER A 64 -0.67 -5.62 14.68
N ARG A 65 -0.63 -6.93 14.43
CA ARG A 65 -1.21 -7.96 15.31
C ARG A 65 -0.50 -8.01 16.65
N VAL A 66 0.84 -8.00 16.63
CA VAL A 66 1.67 -8.07 17.83
C VAL A 66 1.57 -6.79 18.65
N SER A 67 1.49 -5.63 18.00
CA SER A 67 1.58 -4.33 18.68
C SER A 67 0.26 -3.74 19.16
N GLU A 68 -0.83 -3.93 18.39
CA GLU A 68 -2.10 -3.22 18.58
C GLU A 68 -3.31 -4.17 18.70
N GLY A 69 -3.06 -5.48 18.63
CA GLY A 69 -4.06 -6.52 18.74
C GLY A 69 -4.89 -6.77 17.47
N THR A 70 -5.76 -7.78 17.56
CA THR A 70 -6.52 -8.35 16.44
C THR A 70 -7.39 -7.34 15.69
N ARG A 71 -8.10 -6.46 16.42
CA ARG A 71 -9.14 -5.60 15.82
C ARG A 71 -8.55 -4.52 14.91
N ARG A 72 -7.49 -3.85 15.36
CA ARG A 72 -6.82 -2.80 14.55
C ARG A 72 -5.99 -3.38 13.40
N ALA A 73 -5.41 -4.57 13.57
CA ALA A 73 -4.67 -5.22 12.50
C ALA A 73 -5.56 -5.60 11.29
N LYS A 74 -6.78 -6.10 11.56
CA LYS A 74 -7.74 -6.44 10.49
C LYS A 74 -8.19 -5.21 9.72
N ASP A 75 -8.49 -4.11 10.41
CA ASP A 75 -8.87 -2.84 9.78
C ASP A 75 -7.78 -2.33 8.82
N ARG A 76 -6.52 -2.34 9.28
CA ARG A 76 -5.36 -1.98 8.43
C ARG A 76 -5.22 -2.90 7.22
N LEU A 77 -5.31 -4.22 7.41
CA LEU A 77 -5.19 -5.19 6.32
C LEU A 77 -6.26 -4.95 5.26
N VAL A 78 -7.52 -4.79 5.67
CA VAL A 78 -8.64 -4.53 4.74
C VAL A 78 -8.40 -3.23 3.98
N ARG A 79 -7.97 -2.17 4.66
CA ARG A 79 -7.64 -0.90 4.00
C ARG A 79 -6.59 -1.07 2.90
N TYR A 80 -5.47 -1.72 3.20
CA TYR A 80 -4.41 -1.92 2.19
C TYR A 80 -4.84 -2.88 1.07
N LEU A 81 -5.65 -3.91 1.37
CA LEU A 81 -6.22 -4.77 0.35
C LEU A 81 -7.11 -3.99 -0.62
N VAL A 82 -8.06 -3.21 -0.11
CA VAL A 82 -9.00 -2.43 -0.94
C VAL A 82 -8.23 -1.43 -1.80
N VAL A 83 -7.27 -0.72 -1.21
CA VAL A 83 -6.41 0.20 -1.97
C VAL A 83 -5.60 -0.56 -3.03
N GLY A 84 -5.06 -1.73 -2.71
CA GLY A 84 -4.33 -2.58 -3.67
C GLY A 84 -5.20 -3.02 -4.85
N PHE A 85 -6.40 -3.56 -4.58
CA PHE A 85 -7.35 -3.95 -5.64
C PHE A 85 -7.82 -2.76 -6.47
N PHE A 86 -8.04 -1.60 -5.84
CA PHE A 86 -8.41 -0.39 -6.54
C PHE A 86 -7.32 0.07 -7.51
N LEU A 87 -6.05 0.07 -7.09
CA LEU A 87 -4.91 0.39 -7.95
C LEU A 87 -4.75 -0.62 -9.10
N LEU A 88 -4.94 -1.91 -8.81
CA LEU A 88 -4.94 -2.96 -9.83
C LEU A 88 -6.05 -2.75 -10.87
N ALA A 89 -7.24 -2.31 -10.46
CA ALA A 89 -8.35 -2.01 -11.35
C ALA A 89 -8.15 -0.73 -12.18
N ILE A 90 -7.50 0.29 -11.59
CA ILE A 90 -7.16 1.53 -12.30
C ILE A 90 -6.15 1.29 -13.42
N THR A 91 -5.20 0.37 -13.22
CA THR A 91 -4.12 0.10 -14.19
C THR A 91 -4.63 -0.16 -15.62
N PRO A 92 -5.55 -1.11 -15.87
CA PRO A 92 -6.13 -1.31 -17.19
C PRO A 92 -7.07 -0.17 -17.61
N LEU A 93 -7.77 0.47 -16.68
CA LEU A 93 -8.68 1.58 -17.00
C LEU A 93 -7.92 2.77 -17.60
N VAL A 94 -6.77 3.13 -17.02
CA VAL A 94 -5.89 4.20 -17.55
C VAL A 94 -5.38 3.83 -18.94
N SER A 95 -4.97 2.57 -19.14
CA SER A 95 -4.56 2.07 -20.46
C SER A 95 -5.68 2.20 -21.50
N LEU A 96 -6.91 1.84 -21.12
CA LEU A 96 -8.07 1.95 -22.00
C LEU A 96 -8.38 3.42 -22.32
N VAL A 97 -8.42 4.30 -21.32
CA VAL A 97 -8.68 5.73 -21.51
C VAL A 97 -7.64 6.34 -22.46
N TRP A 98 -6.36 6.00 -22.29
CA TRP A 98 -5.31 6.47 -23.19
C TRP A 98 -5.50 5.97 -24.63
N SER A 99 -5.83 4.69 -24.78
CA SER A 99 -6.07 4.07 -26.09
C SER A 99 -7.27 4.71 -26.81
N VAL A 100 -8.38 4.88 -26.09
CA VAL A 100 -9.59 5.53 -26.62
C VAL A 100 -9.33 7.00 -26.95
N ALA A 101 -8.63 7.73 -26.09
CA ALA A 101 -8.30 9.13 -26.35
C ALA A 101 -7.39 9.28 -27.59
N SER A 102 -6.32 8.49 -27.69
CA SER A 102 -5.38 8.56 -28.81
C SER A 102 -6.02 8.20 -30.15
N GLN A 103 -6.83 7.15 -30.20
CA GLN A 103 -7.52 6.74 -31.42
C GLN A 103 -8.74 7.62 -31.73
N GLY A 104 -9.43 8.08 -30.70
CA GLY A 104 -10.61 8.94 -30.81
C GLY A 104 -10.25 10.31 -31.37
N ILE A 105 -9.23 10.97 -30.82
CA ILE A 105 -8.78 12.29 -31.31
C ILE A 105 -8.35 12.19 -32.78
N ALA A 106 -7.68 11.11 -33.20
CA ALA A 106 -7.27 10.91 -34.59
C ALA A 106 -8.45 10.68 -35.56
N ARG A 107 -9.63 10.31 -35.06
CA ARG A 107 -10.85 10.08 -35.86
C ARG A 107 -11.79 11.29 -35.88
N LEU A 108 -11.63 12.23 -34.96
CA LEU A 108 -12.40 13.49 -34.91
C LEU A 108 -11.88 14.51 -35.93
N ASP A 109 -11.86 14.13 -37.21
CA ASP A 109 -11.41 14.98 -38.31
C ASP A 109 -12.59 15.34 -39.25
N GLY A 110 -12.44 16.33 -40.12
CA GLY A 110 -13.53 16.87 -40.95
C GLY A 110 -14.20 15.88 -41.92
N ASN A 111 -13.62 14.70 -42.12
CA ASN A 111 -14.19 13.57 -42.87
C ASN A 111 -15.14 12.67 -42.03
N PHE A 112 -15.20 12.88 -40.70
CA PHE A 112 -16.09 12.15 -39.79
C PHE A 112 -17.53 12.73 -39.77
N PHE A 113 -17.67 13.99 -40.18
CA PHE A 113 -18.95 14.67 -40.41
C PHE A 113 -19.27 14.72 -41.91
#